data_AF-A0A6J3C959-F1
#
_entry.id   AF-A0A6J3C959-F1
#
_cell.length_a   1.000
_cell.length_b   1.000
_cell.length_c   1.000
_cell.angle_alpha   90.00
_cell.angle_beta   90.00
_cell.angle_gamma   90.00
#
_symmetry.space_group_name_H-M   'P 1'
#
loop_
_entity.id
_entity.type
_entity.pdbx_description
1 polymer ?
#
loop_
_entity_poly.entity_id
_entity_poly.type
_entity_poly.pdbx_seq_one_letter_code
_entity_poly.pdbx_strand_id
1 'polypeptide(L)'
;MNTSNQTHSHCRYWWLRILTLAKLNDWDELERFSKSKKSPVGYEPFVDACLKHGKNDEALKYLPKCRDDIKVKYYVKAEFYEDAAQVAFEQKDRSALIFVQSKCPLRETVKHDKISSLIEQLGIRK
;
A
#
# COMPACT_ATOMS: atom_id res chain seq x y z
N MET A 1 -15.73 19.61 -33.62
CA MET A 1 -16.45 19.52 -32.33
C MET A 1 -15.68 18.55 -31.45
N ASN A 2 -14.87 19.07 -30.52
CA ASN A 2 -14.01 18.27 -29.63
C ASN A 2 -14.84 17.72 -28.47
N THR A 3 -15.04 16.40 -28.42
CA THR A 3 -15.63 15.69 -27.28
C THR A 3 -14.60 14.76 -26.63
N SER A 4 -13.42 15.29 -26.35
CA SER A 4 -12.43 14.65 -25.47
C SER A 4 -12.84 14.84 -24.00
N ASN A 5 -13.91 14.18 -23.53
CA ASN A 5 -14.36 14.29 -22.13
C ASN A 5 -15.05 13.03 -21.55
N GLN A 6 -14.75 11.83 -22.07
CA GLN A 6 -15.31 10.57 -21.51
C GLN A 6 -14.38 9.82 -20.52
N THR A 7 -13.19 10.33 -20.22
CA THR A 7 -12.21 9.62 -19.36
C THR A 7 -12.28 9.97 -17.87
N HIS A 8 -12.90 11.10 -17.49
CA HIS A 8 -12.93 11.55 -16.07
C HIS A 8 -13.97 10.82 -15.20
N SER A 9 -15.03 10.27 -15.79
CA SER A 9 -16.16 9.69 -15.03
C SER A 9 -15.81 8.34 -14.39
N HIS A 10 -14.95 7.54 -15.02
CA HIS A 10 -14.62 6.20 -14.52
C HIS A 10 -13.81 6.25 -13.23
N CYS A 11 -12.77 7.07 -13.14
CA CYS A 11 -11.95 7.15 -11.92
C CYS A 11 -12.77 7.63 -10.72
N ARG A 12 -13.67 8.59 -10.94
CA ARG A 12 -14.55 9.12 -9.91
C ARG A 12 -15.60 8.10 -9.46
N TYR A 13 -16.18 7.34 -10.39
CA TYR A 13 -17.10 6.26 -10.05
C TYR A 13 -16.45 5.20 -9.16
N TRP A 14 -15.26 4.73 -9.54
CA TRP A 14 -14.51 3.73 -8.75
C TRP A 14 -14.21 4.24 -7.36
N TRP A 15 -13.69 5.46 -7.24
CA TRP A 15 -13.38 6.04 -5.93
C TRP A 15 -14.63 6.20 -5.05
N LEU A 16 -15.73 6.70 -5.61
CA LEU A 16 -16.99 6.85 -4.87
C LEU A 16 -17.53 5.49 -4.42
N ARG A 17 -17.48 4.47 -5.29
CA ARG A 17 -17.91 3.11 -4.98
C ARG A 17 -17.07 2.52 -3.83
N ILE A 18 -15.74 2.61 -3.91
CA ILE A 18 -14.82 2.16 -2.85
C ILE A 18 -15.11 2.86 -1.53
N LEU A 19 -15.26 4.18 -1.54
CA LEU A 19 -15.59 4.96 -0.34
C LEU A 19 -16.95 4.56 0.24
N THR A 20 -17.92 4.23 -0.60
CA THR A 20 -19.25 3.80 -0.16
C THR A 20 -19.19 2.41 0.46
N LEU A 21 -18.52 1.45 -0.17
CA LEU A 21 -18.33 0.10 0.34
C LEU A 21 -17.55 0.11 1.67
N ALA A 22 -16.49 0.89 1.75
CA ALA A 22 -15.72 1.07 2.98
C ALA A 22 -16.58 1.70 4.10
N LYS A 23 -17.39 2.72 3.79
CA LYS A 23 -18.36 3.30 4.74
C LYS A 23 -19.38 2.27 5.25
N LEU A 24 -19.80 1.35 4.39
CA LEU A 24 -20.70 0.24 4.74
C LEU A 24 -19.97 -0.90 5.48
N ASN A 25 -18.64 -0.83 5.61
CA ASN A 25 -17.78 -1.92 6.07
C ASN A 25 -17.96 -3.23 5.29
N ASP A 26 -18.36 -3.13 4.02
CA ASP A 26 -18.58 -4.27 3.13
C ASP A 26 -17.29 -4.63 2.39
N TRP A 27 -16.37 -5.25 3.14
CA TRP A 27 -15.04 -5.61 2.65
C TRP A 27 -15.08 -6.79 1.69
N ASP A 28 -16.02 -7.72 1.85
CA ASP A 28 -16.26 -8.83 0.93
C ASP A 28 -16.65 -8.32 -0.47
N GLU A 29 -17.59 -7.38 -0.54
CA GLU A 29 -17.98 -6.76 -1.80
C GLU A 29 -16.85 -5.89 -2.37
N LEU A 30 -16.07 -5.22 -1.52
CA LEU A 30 -14.88 -4.48 -1.94
C LEU A 30 -13.85 -5.41 -2.60
N GLU A 31 -13.62 -6.59 -2.03
CA GLU A 31 -12.70 -7.59 -2.56
C GLU A 31 -13.18 -8.12 -3.91
N ARG A 32 -14.47 -8.45 -4.02
CA ARG A 32 -15.11 -8.83 -5.28
C ARG A 32 -14.98 -7.73 -6.34
N PHE A 33 -15.21 -6.49 -5.94
CA PHE A 33 -15.07 -5.32 -6.81
C PHE A 33 -13.63 -5.17 -7.31
N SER A 34 -12.63 -5.42 -6.45
CA SER A 34 -11.21 -5.40 -6.82
C SER A 34 -10.83 -6.49 -7.84
N LYS A 35 -11.50 -7.65 -7.80
CA LYS A 35 -11.28 -8.79 -8.71
C LYS A 35 -12.06 -8.68 -10.01
N SER A 36 -13.17 -7.93 -10.01
CA SER A 36 -14.11 -7.87 -11.15
C SER A 36 -13.53 -7.19 -12.39
N LYS A 37 -12.73 -6.13 -12.24
CA LYS A 37 -12.12 -5.40 -13.37
C LYS A 37 -10.76 -4.81 -12.99
N LYS A 38 -9.85 -4.72 -13.97
CA LYS A 38 -8.60 -3.94 -13.84
C LYS A 38 -8.96 -2.49 -13.56
N SER A 39 -8.77 -2.05 -12.32
CA SER A 39 -9.06 -0.68 -11.89
C SER A 39 -8.19 0.30 -12.69
N PRO A 40 -8.78 1.26 -13.44
CA PRO A 40 -8.00 2.33 -14.08
C PRO A 40 -7.40 3.31 -13.07
N VAL A 41 -7.85 3.27 -11.81
CA VAL A 41 -7.40 4.14 -10.71
C VAL A 41 -6.25 3.51 -9.90
N GLY A 42 -5.99 2.21 -10.10
CA GLY A 42 -5.07 1.44 -9.27
C GLY A 42 -5.72 0.88 -8.01
N TYR A 43 -4.88 0.45 -7.05
CA TYR A 43 -5.27 -0.18 -5.78
C TYR A 43 -5.08 0.75 -4.57
N GLU A 44 -4.43 1.90 -4.78
CA GLU A 44 -4.24 2.98 -3.82
C GLU A 44 -5.53 3.39 -3.09
N PRO A 45 -6.66 3.66 -3.77
CA PRO A 45 -7.90 4.05 -3.08
C PRO A 45 -8.48 2.91 -2.22
N PHE A 46 -8.22 1.64 -2.55
CA PHE A 46 -8.65 0.51 -1.73
C PHE A 46 -7.86 0.47 -0.43
N VAL A 47 -6.53 0.61 -0.51
CA VAL A 47 -5.66 0.65 0.67
C VAL A 47 -6.02 1.84 1.55
N ASP A 48 -6.15 3.05 0.98
CA ASP A 48 -6.50 4.25 1.76
C ASP A 48 -7.85 4.13 2.46
N ALA A 49 -8.84 3.52 1.80
CA ALA A 49 -10.14 3.26 2.41
C ALA A 49 -10.04 2.25 3.58
N CYS A 50 -9.26 1.18 3.42
CA CYS A 50 -9.01 0.21 4.49
C CYS A 50 -8.30 0.87 5.69
N LEU A 51 -7.23 1.63 5.44
CA LEU A 51 -6.48 2.33 6.49
C LEU A 51 -7.33 3.35 7.23
N LYS A 52 -8.20 4.08 6.51
CA LYS A 52 -9.12 5.05 7.12
C LYS A 52 -10.12 4.39 8.09
N HIS A 53 -10.48 3.14 7.84
CA HIS A 53 -11.37 2.34 8.68
C HIS A 53 -10.64 1.44 9.69
N GLY A 54 -9.30 1.54 9.76
CA GLY A 54 -8.49 0.71 10.66
C GLY A 54 -8.44 -0.77 10.26
N LYS A 55 -8.76 -1.10 9.01
CA LYS A 55 -8.75 -2.48 8.47
C LYS A 55 -7.42 -2.78 7.81
N ASN A 56 -6.37 -2.78 8.62
CA ASN A 56 -5.00 -3.03 8.20
C ASN A 56 -4.83 -4.42 7.55
N ASP A 57 -5.51 -5.45 8.07
CA ASP A 57 -5.53 -6.80 7.48
C ASP A 57 -6.07 -6.82 6.05
N GLU A 58 -7.12 -6.05 5.78
CA GLU A 58 -7.72 -5.97 4.46
C GLU A 58 -6.83 -5.15 3.51
N ALA A 59 -6.20 -4.09 4.02
CA ALA A 59 -5.24 -3.28 3.29
C ALA A 59 -4.05 -4.10 2.76
N LEU A 60 -3.55 -5.05 3.56
CA LEU A 60 -2.45 -5.97 3.18
C LEU A 60 -2.76 -6.79 1.92
N LYS A 61 -4.03 -7.07 1.61
CA LYS A 61 -4.39 -7.80 0.39
C LYS A 61 -4.21 -6.96 -0.88
N TYR A 62 -4.32 -5.63 -0.74
CA TYR A 62 -4.24 -4.68 -1.86
C TYR A 62 -2.84 -4.06 -1.99
N LEU A 63 -2.12 -3.89 -0.89
CA LEU A 63 -0.76 -3.37 -0.82
C LEU A 63 0.24 -4.00 -1.83
N PRO A 64 0.34 -5.33 -1.99
CA PRO A 64 1.25 -5.94 -2.97
C PRO A 64 0.85 -5.65 -4.42
N LYS A 65 -0.41 -5.28 -4.67
CA LYS A 65 -0.92 -4.90 -6.00
C LYS A 65 -0.73 -3.41 -6.30
N CYS A 66 -0.35 -2.60 -5.31
CA CYS A 66 0.04 -1.21 -5.53
C CYS A 66 1.36 -1.13 -6.29
N ARG A 67 1.61 0.04 -6.89
CA ARG A 67 2.85 0.31 -7.62
C ARG A 67 4.05 0.31 -6.66
N ASP A 68 5.17 -0.24 -7.11
CA ASP A 68 6.36 -0.43 -6.27
C ASP A 68 6.91 0.88 -5.68
N ASP A 69 6.78 1.99 -6.41
CA ASP A 69 7.25 3.33 -6.01
C ASP A 69 6.53 3.92 -4.77
N ILE A 70 5.28 3.51 -4.54
CA ILE A 70 4.47 3.96 -3.39
C ILE A 70 4.25 2.86 -2.36
N LYS A 71 4.44 1.60 -2.74
CA LYS A 71 4.13 0.41 -1.95
C LYS A 71 4.73 0.51 -0.55
N VAL A 72 6.03 0.78 -0.43
CA VAL A 72 6.73 0.92 0.85
C VAL A 72 6.10 2.00 1.74
N LYS A 73 5.75 3.16 1.18
CA LYS A 73 5.14 4.26 1.93
C LYS A 73 3.78 3.87 2.50
N TYR A 74 2.99 3.10 1.76
CA TYR A 74 1.71 2.62 2.23
C TYR A 74 1.83 1.54 3.31
N TYR A 75 2.79 0.60 3.20
CA TYR A 75 3.06 -0.35 4.29
C TYR A 75 3.47 0.36 5.59
N VAL A 76 4.32 1.40 5.49
CA VAL A 76 4.68 2.23 6.64
C VAL A 76 3.47 2.95 7.23
N LYS A 77 2.59 3.50 6.39
CA LYS A 77 1.34 4.16 6.81
C LYS A 77 0.37 3.18 7.49
N ALA A 78 0.44 1.91 7.12
CA ALA A 78 -0.31 0.81 7.69
C ALA A 78 0.34 0.21 8.96
N GLU A 79 1.46 0.79 9.43
CA GLU A 79 2.26 0.33 10.58
C GLU A 79 2.89 -1.08 10.41
N PHE A 80 2.92 -1.59 9.17
CA PHE A 80 3.59 -2.84 8.81
C PHE A 80 5.03 -2.58 8.39
N TYR A 81 5.88 -2.22 9.36
CA TYR A 81 7.29 -1.90 9.10
C TYR A 81 8.11 -3.10 8.62
N GLU A 82 7.80 -4.31 9.10
CA GLU A 82 8.50 -5.54 8.68
C GLU A 82 8.26 -5.84 7.21
N ASP A 83 6.99 -5.86 6.79
CA ASP A 83 6.62 -6.04 5.39
C ASP A 83 7.15 -4.89 4.51
N ALA A 84 7.08 -3.64 5.00
CA ALA A 84 7.63 -2.49 4.28
C ALA A 84 9.13 -2.67 3.99
N ALA A 85 9.88 -3.17 4.98
CA ALA A 85 11.30 -3.41 4.84
C ALA A 85 11.59 -4.59 3.92
N GLN A 86 10.81 -5.68 4.00
CA GLN A 86 10.92 -6.80 3.09
C GLN A 86 10.71 -6.36 1.63
N VAL A 87 9.68 -5.55 1.37
CA VAL A 87 9.40 -5.00 0.04
C VAL A 87 10.54 -4.10 -0.43
N ALA A 88 11.04 -3.21 0.42
CA ALA A 88 12.17 -2.34 0.07
C ALA A 88 13.45 -3.15 -0.21
N PHE A 89 13.66 -4.24 0.53
CA PHE A 89 14.77 -5.16 0.32
C PHE A 89 14.65 -5.90 -1.03
N GLU A 90 13.47 -6.39 -1.38
CA GLU A 90 13.18 -7.02 -2.68
C GLU A 90 13.38 -6.05 -3.85
N GLN A 91 12.99 -4.79 -3.67
CA GLN A 91 13.23 -3.72 -4.63
C GLN A 91 14.70 -3.28 -4.69
N LYS A 92 15.56 -3.80 -3.80
CA LYS A 92 16.95 -3.38 -3.61
C LYS A 92 17.10 -1.88 -3.33
N ASP A 93 16.06 -1.26 -2.77
CA ASP A 93 16.03 0.15 -2.45
C ASP A 93 16.47 0.37 -1.00
N ARG A 94 17.75 0.65 -0.84
CA ARG A 94 18.35 0.98 0.46
C ARG A 94 17.78 2.26 1.06
N SER A 95 17.40 3.23 0.23
CA SER A 95 16.83 4.50 0.72
C SER A 95 15.46 4.28 1.32
N ALA A 96 14.65 3.43 0.68
CA ALA A 96 13.35 3.01 1.19
C ALA A 96 13.49 2.25 2.51
N LEU A 97 14.47 1.35 2.65
CA LEU A 97 14.73 0.67 3.94
C LEU A 97 15.08 1.63 5.07
N ILE A 98 15.97 2.59 4.83
CA ILE A 98 16.33 3.63 5.81
C ILE A 98 15.11 4.46 6.19
N PHE A 99 14.25 4.77 5.22
CA PHE A 99 12.99 5.46 5.48
C PHE A 99 12.07 4.64 6.39
N VAL A 100 11.91 3.33 6.15
CA VAL A 100 11.12 2.44 7.00
C VAL A 100 11.68 2.41 8.43
N GLN A 101 13.00 2.26 8.57
CA GLN A 101 13.68 2.27 9.85
C GLN A 101 13.42 3.57 10.63
N SER A 102 13.56 4.72 9.97
CA SER A 102 13.31 6.04 10.56
C SER A 102 11.85 6.25 10.98
N LYS A 103 10.91 5.59 10.30
CA LYS A 103 9.48 5.66 10.63
C LYS A 103 9.04 4.62 11.66
N CYS A 104 9.84 3.59 11.88
CA CYS A 104 9.57 2.56 12.87
C CYS A 104 9.77 3.14 14.28
N PRO A 105 8.80 3.04 15.19
CA PRO A 105 8.94 3.57 16.53
C PRO A 105 9.98 2.75 17.32
N LEU A 106 10.89 3.44 18.02
CA LEU A 106 11.98 2.82 18.81
C LEU A 106 11.52 1.81 19.87
N ARG A 107 10.23 1.83 20.24
CA ARG A 107 9.62 0.82 21.12
C ARG A 107 9.60 -0.58 20.52
N GLU A 108 9.62 -0.68 19.19
CA GLU A 108 9.59 -1.96 18.47
C GLU A 108 11.00 -2.38 18.07
N THR A 109 11.84 -2.63 19.07
CA THR A 109 13.24 -3.04 18.92
C THR A 109 13.40 -4.23 17.98
N VAL A 110 12.56 -5.25 18.12
CA VAL A 110 12.58 -6.45 17.25
C VAL A 110 12.40 -6.10 15.77
N LYS A 111 11.46 -5.21 15.45
CA LYS A 111 11.24 -4.77 14.06
C LYS A 111 12.43 -3.95 13.58
N HIS A 112 12.91 -3.04 14.42
CA HIS A 112 14.06 -2.22 14.12
C HIS A 112 15.31 -3.06 13.83
N ASP A 113 15.59 -4.10 14.63
CA ASP A 113 16.70 -5.05 14.41
C ASP A 113 16.59 -5.79 13.08
N LYS A 114 15.38 -6.27 12.73
CA LYS A 114 15.14 -6.90 11.43
C LYS A 114 15.41 -5.94 10.27
N ILE A 115 14.91 -4.71 10.36
CA ILE A 115 15.11 -3.68 9.32
C ILE A 115 16.60 -3.36 9.18
N SER A 116 17.33 -3.20 10.29
CA SER A 116 18.78 -3.00 10.30
C SER A 116 19.52 -4.14 9.62
N SER A 117 19.17 -5.39 9.93
CA SER A 117 19.77 -6.56 9.31
C SER A 117 19.55 -6.59 7.79
N LEU A 118 18.35 -6.23 7.32
CA LEU A 118 18.05 -6.14 5.89
C LEU A 118 18.88 -5.05 5.19
N ILE A 119 19.08 -3.90 5.85
CA ILE A 119 19.93 -2.80 5.34
C ILE A 119 21.38 -3.26 5.17
N GLU A 120 21.91 -3.98 6.15
CA GLU A 120 23.29 -4.52 6.10
C GLU A 120 23.45 -5.56 5.00
N GLN A 121 22.49 -6.49 4.88
CA GLN A 121 22.50 -7.51 3.82
C GLN A 121 22.52 -6.89 2.41
N LEU A 122 21.83 -5.77 2.22
CA LEU A 122 21.87 -5.02 0.96
C LEU A 122 23.21 -4.32 0.72
N GLY A 123 23.89 -3.89 1.78
CA GLY A 123 25.23 -3.28 1.71
C GLY A 123 26.35 -4.28 1.40
N ILE A 124 26.19 -5.55 1.79
CA ILE A 124 27.20 -6.60 1.62
C ILE A 124 27.19 -7.19 0.19
N ARG A 125 26.06 -7.14 -0.52
CA ARG A 125 25.91 -7.67 -1.89
C ARG A 125 26.57 -6.80 -2.98
N LYS A 126 27.63 -6.06 -2.64
CA LYS A 126 28.34 -5.17 -3.57
C LYS A 126 29.34 -5.91 -4.45
#